data_AF-A0AAW1K115-F1
#
_entry.id   AF-A0AAW1K115-F1
#
_cell.length_a   1.000
_cell.length_b   1.000
_cell.length_c   1.000
_cell.angle_alpha   90.00
_cell.angle_beta   90.00
_cell.angle_gamma   90.00
#
_symmetry.space_group_name_H-M   'P 1'
#
loop_
_entity.id
_entity.type
_entity.pdbx_description
1 polymer ?
#
loop_
_entity_poly.entity_id
_entity_poly.type
_entity_poly.pdbx_seq_one_letter_code
_entity_poly.pdbx_strand_id
1 'polypeptide(L)'
;MNAKNLSSLDLTTSKEKSKIHSFFEDCVKSLKEPDRKIPQILMMQEILKRGIGVHHSGVLPIIKEMVEMLFQNGLVKLLFATETFAMGVNMPARTVIFDSVRKHDGRDIRNLLPAEYIQMAGRAGRRGSDKEGTVIILCKGKVPSSLELKDMMMGKPNQLKSYNIMQRKSTFFLRTKRHDDGQT
;
A
#
# COMPACT_ATOMS: atom_id res chain seq x y z
N MET A 1 11.44 -9.88 7.67
CA MET A 1 11.06 -8.88 6.65
C MET A 1 12.09 -8.88 5.54
N ASN A 2 11.71 -9.26 4.32
CA ASN A 2 12.62 -9.55 3.20
C ASN A 2 13.57 -8.38 2.86
N ALA A 3 13.20 -7.12 3.15
CA ALA A 3 14.04 -5.95 2.94
C ALA A 3 15.42 -6.03 3.62
N LYS A 4 15.51 -6.64 4.82
CA LYS A 4 16.79 -6.79 5.54
C LYS A 4 17.76 -7.76 4.83
N ASN A 5 17.23 -8.72 4.07
CA ASN A 5 18.02 -9.70 3.33
C ASN A 5 18.62 -9.12 2.04
N LEU A 6 18.21 -7.91 1.65
CA LEU A 6 18.72 -7.20 0.47
C LEU A 6 19.81 -6.20 0.84
N SER A 7 20.66 -6.48 1.83
CA SER A 7 21.68 -5.55 2.33
C SER A 7 22.71 -5.12 1.28
N SER A 8 23.00 -5.96 0.29
CA SER A 8 23.94 -5.69 -0.80
C SER A 8 23.32 -5.01 -2.02
N LEU A 9 22.00 -4.92 -2.10
CA LEU A 9 21.32 -4.35 -3.26
C LEU A 9 21.25 -2.82 -3.17
N ASP A 10 21.65 -2.15 -4.24
CA ASP A 10 21.58 -0.70 -4.39
C ASP A 10 20.96 -0.35 -5.73
N LEU A 11 19.83 0.35 -5.68
CA LEU A 11 19.00 0.68 -6.84
C LEU A 11 19.07 2.15 -7.21
N THR A 12 20.02 2.89 -6.64
CA THR A 12 20.10 4.35 -6.76
C THR A 12 21.47 4.83 -7.23
N THR A 13 21.44 5.86 -8.05
CA THR A 13 22.65 6.62 -8.42
C THR A 13 23.10 7.54 -7.29
N SER A 14 24.35 7.99 -7.31
CA SER A 14 24.86 8.97 -6.34
C SER A 14 24.03 10.25 -6.30
N LYS A 15 23.48 10.70 -7.44
CA LYS A 15 22.59 11.87 -7.51
C LYS A 15 21.25 11.61 -6.82
N GLU A 16 20.65 10.44 -7.02
CA GLU A 16 19.41 10.05 -6.33
C GLU A 16 19.64 9.91 -4.83
N LYS A 17 20.75 9.31 -4.40
CA LYS A 17 21.14 9.23 -2.99
C LYS A 17 21.20 10.59 -2.31
N SER A 18 21.84 11.57 -2.93
CA SER A 18 21.93 12.92 -2.38
C SER A 18 20.55 13.58 -2.27
N LYS A 19 19.67 13.39 -3.25
CA LYS A 19 18.28 13.89 -3.21
C LYS A 19 17.49 13.24 -2.07
N ILE A 20 17.55 11.90 -1.97
CA ILE A 20 16.87 11.13 -0.91
C ILE A 20 17.38 11.57 0.46
N HIS A 21 18.69 11.72 0.62
CA HIS A 21 19.29 12.15 1.88
C HIS A 21 18.86 13.56 2.28
N SER A 22 18.94 14.54 1.38
CA SER A 22 18.50 15.91 1.67
C SER A 22 17.03 15.95 2.07
N PHE A 23 16.17 15.29 1.30
CA PHE A 23 14.74 15.20 1.60
C PHE A 23 14.49 14.54 2.97
N PHE A 24 15.22 13.46 3.27
CA PHE A 24 15.08 12.74 4.53
C PHE A 24 15.46 13.62 5.72
N GLU A 25 16.61 14.30 5.64
CA GLU A 25 17.07 15.23 6.67
C GLU A 25 16.06 16.37 6.87
N ASP A 26 15.52 16.93 5.79
CA ASP A 26 14.56 18.03 5.88
C ASP A 26 13.25 17.61 6.59
N CYS A 27 12.75 16.40 6.33
CA CYS A 27 11.61 15.86 7.07
C CYS A 27 11.94 15.59 8.55
N VAL A 28 13.09 14.99 8.84
CA VAL A 28 13.49 14.62 10.21
C VAL A 28 13.86 15.83 11.07
N LYS A 29 14.28 16.95 10.48
CA LYS A 29 14.50 18.23 11.20
C LYS A 29 13.24 18.73 11.92
N SER A 30 12.04 18.37 11.44
CA SER A 30 10.79 18.71 12.13
C SER A 30 10.59 17.96 13.46
N LEU A 31 11.30 16.86 13.67
CA LEU A 31 11.24 16.05 14.89
C LEU A 31 12.16 16.61 15.98
N LYS A 32 11.82 16.31 17.24
CA LYS A 32 12.67 16.61 18.39
C LYS A 32 13.93 15.73 18.35
N GLU A 33 15.05 16.26 18.84
CA GLU A 33 16.35 15.55 18.90
C GLU A 33 16.30 14.07 19.36
N PRO A 34 15.63 13.70 20.46
CA PRO A 34 15.57 12.29 20.87
C PRO A 34 14.85 11.40 19.83
N ASP A 35 13.85 11.93 19.14
CA ASP A 35 13.07 11.19 18.17
C ASP A 35 13.88 10.90 16.89
N ARG A 36 14.79 11.81 16.51
CA ARG A 36 15.67 11.66 15.33
C ARG A 36 16.57 10.42 15.42
N LYS A 37 16.91 9.99 16.64
CA LYS A 37 17.80 8.85 16.91
C LYS A 37 17.06 7.53 17.10
N ILE A 38 15.75 7.50 16.91
CA ILE A 38 14.97 6.27 16.99
C ILE A 38 15.51 5.25 15.96
N PRO A 39 15.77 3.98 16.35
CA PRO A 39 16.36 2.98 15.46
C PRO A 39 15.61 2.77 14.15
N GLN A 40 14.28 2.93 14.14
CA GLN A 40 13.48 2.82 12.92
C GLN A 40 13.79 3.95 11.92
N ILE A 41 14.04 5.18 12.39
CA ILE A 41 14.40 6.32 11.52
C ILE A 41 15.75 6.06 10.88
N LEU A 42 16.75 5.71 11.69
CA LEU A 42 18.12 5.42 11.21
C LEU A 42 18.13 4.26 10.22
N MET A 43 17.41 3.17 10.54
CA MET A 43 17.28 2.03 9.63
C MET A 43 16.60 2.42 8.32
N MET A 44 15.55 3.24 8.39
CA MET A 44 14.82 3.67 7.20
C MET A 44 15.67 4.57 6.29
N GLN A 45 16.45 5.48 6.88
CA GLN A 45 17.37 6.35 6.13
C GLN A 45 18.31 5.52 5.25
N GLU A 46 18.90 4.45 5.81
CA GLU A 46 19.84 3.58 5.10
C GLU A 46 19.18 2.73 4.01
N ILE A 47 17.95 2.24 4.20
CA ILE A 47 17.27 1.47 3.15
C ILE A 47 16.74 2.38 2.04
N LEU A 48 16.22 3.55 2.38
CA LEU A 48 15.70 4.52 1.42
C LEU A 48 16.81 5.05 0.52
N LYS A 49 18.00 5.33 1.07
CA LYS A 49 19.17 5.73 0.28
C LYS A 49 19.55 4.69 -0.77
N ARG A 50 19.17 3.42 -0.62
CA ARG A 50 19.40 2.37 -1.62
C ARG A 50 18.22 2.16 -2.57
N GLY A 51 17.20 3.00 -2.48
CA GLY A 51 15.98 2.92 -3.29
C GLY A 51 15.01 1.84 -2.84
N ILE A 52 15.12 1.37 -1.59
CA ILE A 52 14.28 0.32 -1.01
C ILE A 52 13.40 0.92 0.09
N GLY A 53 12.09 0.77 -0.04
CA GLY A 53 11.10 1.25 0.92
C GLY A 53 10.37 0.12 1.63
N VAL A 54 9.81 0.43 2.80
CA VAL A 54 8.99 -0.47 3.59
C VAL A 54 7.72 0.27 4.06
N HIS A 55 6.54 -0.31 3.84
CA HIS A 55 5.26 0.28 4.21
C HIS A 55 4.33 -0.75 4.88
N HIS A 56 4.12 -0.60 6.18
CA HIS A 56 3.14 -1.40 6.95
C HIS A 56 2.70 -0.63 8.19
N SER A 57 1.72 -1.18 8.93
CA SER A 57 1.15 -0.55 10.12
C SER A 57 2.14 -0.28 11.26
N GLY A 58 3.28 -0.96 11.28
CA GLY A 58 4.34 -0.78 12.29
C GLY A 58 5.37 0.28 11.95
N VAL A 59 5.25 0.95 10.80
CA VAL A 59 6.12 2.07 10.40
C VAL A 59 5.52 3.38 10.89
N LEU A 60 6.35 4.24 11.51
CA LEU A 60 5.95 5.55 11.99
C LEU A 60 5.24 6.37 10.89
N PRO A 61 4.17 7.12 11.20
CA PRO A 61 3.41 7.90 10.20
C PRO A 61 4.28 8.80 9.32
N ILE A 62 5.16 9.59 9.92
CA ILE A 62 6.09 10.47 9.19
C ILE A 62 6.95 9.68 8.19
N ILE A 63 7.41 8.49 8.58
CA ILE A 63 8.22 7.64 7.70
C ILE A 63 7.37 7.09 6.54
N LYS A 64 6.11 6.69 6.80
CA LYS A 64 5.22 6.22 5.72
C LYS A 64 5.00 7.31 4.67
N GLU A 65 4.74 8.54 5.11
CA GLU A 65 4.60 9.70 4.21
C GLU A 65 5.87 9.93 3.38
N MET A 66 7.05 9.81 3.99
CA MET A 66 8.33 9.92 3.28
C MET A 66 8.51 8.81 2.24
N VAL A 67 8.22 7.55 2.58
CA VAL A 67 8.28 6.42 1.66
C VAL A 67 7.33 6.63 0.48
N GLU A 68 6.11 7.07 0.77
CA GLU A 68 5.07 7.39 -0.21
C GLU A 68 5.51 8.46 -1.20
N MET A 69 6.02 9.60 -0.70
CA MET A 69 6.53 10.68 -1.54
C MET A 69 7.72 10.23 -2.39
N LEU A 70 8.69 9.52 -1.80
CA LEU A 70 9.86 9.04 -2.55
C LEU A 70 9.49 7.98 -3.60
N PHE A 71 8.47 7.16 -3.34
CA PHE A 71 7.94 6.20 -4.31
C PHE A 71 7.25 6.90 -5.49
N GLN A 72 6.41 7.91 -5.22
CA GLN A 72 5.78 8.72 -6.27
C GLN A 72 6.78 9.46 -7.14
N ASN A 73 7.86 9.96 -6.55
CA ASN A 73 8.97 10.60 -7.27
C ASN A 73 9.89 9.58 -8.00
N GLY A 74 9.60 8.30 -7.91
CA GLY A 74 10.36 7.23 -8.55
C GLY A 74 11.76 7.04 -7.96
N LEU A 75 12.03 7.53 -6.74
CA LEU A 75 13.31 7.35 -6.04
C LEU A 75 13.35 6.02 -5.27
N VAL A 76 12.22 5.57 -4.73
CA VAL A 76 12.05 4.19 -4.26
C VAL A 76 11.69 3.30 -5.44
N LYS A 77 12.59 2.38 -5.80
CA LYS A 77 12.42 1.46 -6.93
C LYS A 77 11.81 0.12 -6.50
N LEU A 78 12.02 -0.28 -5.25
CA LEU A 78 11.48 -1.49 -4.65
C LEU A 78 10.76 -1.15 -3.34
N LEU A 79 9.47 -1.45 -3.26
CA LEU A 79 8.65 -1.19 -2.08
C LEU A 79 8.08 -2.50 -1.53
N PHE A 80 8.43 -2.82 -0.28
CA PHE A 80 7.77 -3.88 0.46
C PHE A 80 6.57 -3.30 1.20
N ALA A 81 5.36 -3.69 0.78
CA ALA A 81 4.14 -3.17 1.36
C ALA A 81 3.20 -4.28 1.84
N THR A 82 2.39 -3.98 2.88
CA THR A 82 1.22 -4.78 3.24
C THR A 82 0.01 -4.40 2.40
N GLU A 83 -1.01 -5.26 2.39
CA GLU A 83 -2.27 -5.10 1.64
C GLU A 83 -2.89 -3.70 1.76
N THR A 84 -2.81 -3.09 2.95
CA THR A 84 -3.36 -1.75 3.23
C THR A 84 -2.79 -0.66 2.33
N PHE A 85 -1.58 -0.81 1.79
CA PHE A 85 -1.01 0.17 0.87
C PHE A 85 -1.78 0.25 -0.46
N ALA A 86 -2.36 -0.87 -0.91
CA ALA A 86 -3.19 -0.90 -2.11
C ALA A 86 -4.57 -0.27 -1.90
N MET A 87 -4.93 0.06 -0.65
CA MET A 87 -6.21 0.68 -0.29
C MET A 87 -6.09 2.20 -0.32
N GLY A 88 -6.89 2.88 -1.15
CA GLY A 88 -7.11 4.32 -1.02
C GLY A 88 -6.04 5.28 -1.59
N VAL A 89 -4.93 4.80 -2.15
CA VAL A 89 -3.86 5.69 -2.67
C VAL A 89 -3.66 5.52 -4.18
N ASN A 90 -3.48 6.60 -4.94
CA ASN A 90 -3.14 6.54 -6.36
C ASN A 90 -1.62 6.43 -6.57
N MET A 91 -1.06 5.25 -6.27
CA MET A 91 0.37 4.95 -6.44
C MET A 91 0.56 3.73 -7.36
N PRO A 92 0.56 3.93 -8.70
CA PRO A 92 0.81 2.84 -9.63
C PRO A 92 2.30 2.44 -9.62
N ALA A 93 2.56 1.15 -9.74
CA ALA A 93 3.87 0.55 -9.89
C ALA A 93 4.00 -0.05 -11.29
N ARG A 94 5.21 -0.14 -11.85
CA ARG A 94 5.41 -0.86 -13.12
C ARG A 94 5.06 -2.35 -12.97
N THR A 95 5.50 -2.93 -11.86
CA THR A 95 5.34 -4.35 -11.54
C THR A 95 4.82 -4.53 -10.13
N VAL A 96 3.87 -5.44 -9.94
CA VAL A 96 3.40 -5.90 -8.62
C VAL A 96 3.84 -7.35 -8.43
N ILE A 97 4.41 -7.65 -7.26
CA ILE A 97 4.89 -8.99 -6.92
C ILE A 97 4.14 -9.47 -5.67
N PHE A 98 3.47 -10.62 -5.79
CA PHE A 98 2.85 -11.32 -4.67
C PHE A 98 3.85 -12.30 -4.07
N ASP A 99 4.20 -12.09 -2.80
CA ASP A 99 5.06 -13.03 -2.05
C ASP A 99 4.35 -14.36 -1.76
N SER A 100 3.03 -14.31 -1.63
CA SER A 100 2.12 -15.42 -1.35
C SER A 100 0.72 -15.09 -1.85
N VAL A 101 -0.02 -16.10 -2.31
CA VAL A 101 -1.47 -16.01 -2.62
C VAL A 101 -2.36 -16.35 -1.42
N ARG A 102 -1.75 -16.59 -0.26
CA ARG A 102 -2.42 -16.88 1.01
C ARG A 102 -2.09 -15.81 2.05
N LYS A 103 -3.10 -15.41 2.82
CA LYS A 103 -2.99 -14.46 3.92
C LYS A 103 -3.67 -15.00 5.19
N HIS A 104 -3.24 -14.48 6.33
CA HIS A 104 -3.95 -14.66 7.60
C HIS A 104 -4.98 -13.53 7.75
N ASP A 105 -6.26 -13.86 7.88
CA ASP A 105 -7.34 -12.85 7.99
C ASP A 105 -7.70 -12.48 9.45
N GLY A 106 -6.91 -12.98 10.40
CA GLY A 106 -7.16 -12.84 11.83
C GLY A 106 -7.69 -14.13 12.46
N ARG A 107 -8.19 -15.08 11.66
CA ARG A 107 -8.68 -16.38 12.13
C ARG A 107 -7.93 -17.53 11.47
N ASP A 108 -7.88 -17.54 10.15
CA ASP A 108 -7.34 -18.64 9.37
C ASP A 108 -6.39 -18.16 8.28
N ILE A 109 -5.54 -19.07 7.80
CA ILE A 109 -4.72 -18.87 6.61
C ILE A 109 -5.51 -19.31 5.38
N ARG A 110 -6.06 -18.34 4.64
CA ARG A 110 -6.88 -18.57 3.44
C ARG A 110 -6.25 -17.98 2.19
N ASN A 111 -6.77 -18.37 1.02
CA ASN A 111 -6.44 -17.73 -0.25
C ASN A 111 -6.93 -16.27 -0.27
N LEU A 112 -6.23 -15.44 -1.05
CA LEU A 112 -6.69 -14.09 -1.37
C LEU A 112 -8.04 -14.16 -2.08
N LEU A 113 -8.96 -13.27 -1.68
CA LEU A 113 -10.23 -13.10 -2.37
C LEU A 113 -10.02 -12.36 -3.69
N PRO A 114 -10.93 -12.53 -4.67
CA PRO A 114 -10.79 -11.86 -5.96
C PRO A 114 -10.68 -10.35 -5.86
N ALA A 115 -11.46 -9.73 -4.98
CA ALA A 115 -11.39 -8.29 -4.74
C ALA A 115 -10.03 -7.84 -4.18
N GLU A 116 -9.45 -8.63 -3.26
CA GLU A 116 -8.13 -8.33 -2.66
C GLU A 116 -7.04 -8.44 -3.73
N TYR A 117 -7.08 -9.49 -4.55
CA TYR A 117 -6.17 -9.67 -5.68
C TYR A 117 -6.28 -8.52 -6.69
N ILE A 118 -7.49 -8.24 -7.20
CA ILE A 118 -7.74 -7.19 -8.21
C ILE A 118 -7.25 -5.83 -7.70
N GLN A 119 -7.49 -5.53 -6.43
CA GLN A 119 -7.08 -4.26 -5.84
C GLN A 119 -5.56 -4.09 -5.77
N MET A 120 -4.82 -5.15 -5.41
CA MET A 120 -3.37 -5.13 -5.36
C MET A 120 -2.76 -5.20 -6.77
N ALA A 121 -3.20 -6.15 -7.59
CA ALA A 121 -2.71 -6.37 -8.95
C ALA A 121 -3.02 -5.18 -9.87
N GLY A 122 -4.15 -4.51 -9.68
CA GLY A 122 -4.55 -3.31 -10.43
C GLY A 122 -3.64 -2.10 -10.21
N ARG A 123 -2.67 -2.17 -9.30
CA ARG A 123 -1.60 -1.17 -9.17
C ARG A 123 -0.47 -1.35 -10.18
N ALA A 124 -0.41 -2.49 -10.87
CA ALA A 124 0.57 -2.72 -11.92
C ALA A 124 0.23 -1.94 -13.19
N GLY A 125 1.23 -1.32 -13.79
CA GLY A 125 1.12 -0.52 -15.01
C GLY A 125 0.84 0.96 -14.71
N ARG A 126 1.75 1.83 -15.13
CA ARG A 126 1.58 3.29 -15.02
C ARG A 126 1.00 3.83 -16.33
N ARG A 127 -0.20 4.40 -16.26
CA ARG A 127 -0.88 5.02 -17.41
C ARG A 127 0.02 6.05 -18.09
N GLY A 128 0.18 5.94 -19.40
CA GLY A 128 1.00 6.83 -20.20
C GLY A 128 2.52 6.61 -20.10
N SER A 129 2.99 5.72 -19.22
CA SER A 129 4.43 5.39 -19.10
C SER A 129 4.74 3.94 -19.48
N ASP A 130 3.89 3.00 -19.09
CA ASP A 130 4.09 1.58 -19.36
C ASP A 130 3.05 1.08 -20.38
N LYS A 131 3.49 0.27 -21.36
CA LYS A 131 2.59 -0.35 -22.36
C LYS A 131 1.63 -1.35 -21.71
N GLU A 132 2.11 -2.06 -20.71
CA GLU A 132 1.38 -3.06 -19.94
C GLU A 132 1.88 -3.09 -18.49
N GLY A 133 1.01 -3.52 -17.57
CA GLY A 133 1.37 -3.76 -16.17
C GLY A 133 1.77 -5.21 -15.95
N THR A 134 2.87 -5.46 -15.25
CA THR A 134 3.33 -6.82 -14.96
C THR A 134 2.92 -7.23 -13.55
N VAL A 135 2.33 -8.42 -13.42
CA VAL A 135 2.00 -9.03 -12.12
C VAL A 135 2.72 -10.38 -12.01
N ILE A 136 3.45 -10.58 -10.91
CA ILE A 136 4.23 -11.80 -10.67
C ILE A 136 3.76 -12.44 -9.37
N ILE A 137 3.54 -13.75 -9.38
CA ILE A 137 3.23 -14.53 -8.18
C ILE A 137 4.44 -15.41 -7.85
N LEU A 138 5.03 -15.20 -6.68
CA LEU A 138 6.14 -16.02 -6.20
C LEU A 138 5.63 -17.35 -5.65
N CYS A 139 6.20 -18.44 -6.14
CA CYS A 139 5.91 -19.80 -5.68
C CYS A 139 7.12 -20.34 -4.92
N LYS A 140 7.20 -20.08 -3.61
CA LYS A 140 8.33 -20.54 -2.76
C LYS A 140 8.18 -21.99 -2.30
N GLY A 141 7.02 -22.61 -2.50
CA GLY A 141 6.71 -23.96 -2.07
C GLY A 141 5.77 -24.64 -3.05
N LYS A 142 4.65 -25.18 -2.55
CA LYS A 142 3.63 -25.80 -3.41
C LYS A 142 3.08 -24.77 -4.40
N VAL A 143 3.17 -25.08 -5.68
CA VAL A 143 2.56 -24.29 -6.76
C VAL A 143 1.04 -24.35 -6.60
N PRO A 144 0.34 -23.20 -6.52
CA PRO A 144 -1.12 -23.19 -6.48
C PRO A 144 -1.71 -23.88 -7.71
N SER A 145 -2.82 -24.60 -7.52
CA SER A 145 -3.51 -25.24 -8.64
C SER A 145 -4.08 -24.19 -9.60
N SER A 146 -4.28 -24.59 -10.86
CA SER A 146 -4.90 -23.73 -11.86
C SER A 146 -6.30 -23.26 -11.46
N LEU A 147 -7.06 -24.09 -10.73
CA LEU A 147 -8.38 -23.74 -10.23
C LEU A 147 -8.29 -22.65 -9.15
N GLU A 148 -7.41 -22.78 -8.17
CA GLU A 148 -7.22 -21.77 -7.12
C GLU A 148 -6.80 -20.41 -7.71
N LEU A 149 -5.90 -20.42 -8.70
CA LEU A 149 -5.49 -19.20 -9.39
C LEU A 149 -6.64 -18.61 -10.20
N LYS A 150 -7.41 -19.42 -10.91
CA LYS A 150 -8.56 -18.96 -11.69
C LYS A 150 -9.63 -18.36 -10.79
N ASP A 151 -9.92 -18.98 -9.66
CA ASP A 151 -10.89 -18.48 -8.69
C ASP A 151 -10.44 -17.13 -8.12
N MET A 152 -9.16 -17.00 -7.76
CA MET A 152 -8.59 -15.73 -7.27
C MET A 152 -8.56 -14.64 -8.34
N MET A 153 -8.14 -14.96 -9.57
CA MET A 153 -7.90 -13.96 -10.62
C MET A 153 -9.16 -13.56 -11.38
N MET A 154 -10.08 -14.50 -11.59
CA MET A 154 -11.27 -14.35 -12.43
C MET A 154 -12.57 -14.44 -11.62
N GLY A 155 -12.49 -14.67 -10.30
CA GLY A 155 -13.66 -14.75 -9.43
C GLY A 155 -14.42 -13.43 -9.34
N LYS A 156 -15.72 -13.52 -9.01
CA LYS A 156 -16.55 -12.33 -8.82
C LYS A 156 -16.15 -11.62 -7.52
N PRO A 157 -15.94 -10.29 -7.55
CA PRO A 157 -15.79 -9.51 -6.32
C PRO A 157 -16.99 -9.72 -5.39
N ASN A 158 -16.75 -9.74 -4.09
CA ASN A 158 -17.82 -9.87 -3.10
C ASN A 158 -18.85 -8.76 -3.27
N GLN A 159 -20.13 -9.12 -3.18
CA GLN A 159 -21.20 -8.13 -3.17
C GLN A 159 -21.06 -7.21 -1.94
N LEU A 160 -21.32 -5.91 -2.15
CA LEU A 160 -21.34 -4.93 -1.07
C LEU A 160 -22.42 -5.34 -0.06
N LYS A 161 -22.00 -5.70 1.16
CA LYS A 161 -22.90 -5.92 2.29
C LYS A 161 -22.90 -4.67 3.15
N SER A 162 -24.08 -4.16 3.48
CA SER A 162 -24.21 -3.07 4.44
C SER A 162 -23.81 -3.58 5.83
N TYR A 163 -22.86 -2.91 6.46
CA TYR A 163 -22.48 -3.12 7.86
C TYR A 163 -23.08 -2.02 8.75
N ASN A 164 -24.34 -1.63 8.49
CA ASN A 164 -25.06 -0.70 9.36
C ASN A 164 -25.16 -1.27 10.78
N ILE A 165 -24.19 -0.94 11.62
CA ILE A 165 -24.27 -1.08 13.05
C ILE A 165 -24.88 0.22 13.54
N MET A 166 -26.15 0.18 13.92
CA MET A 166 -26.83 1.29 14.57
C MET A 166 -26.22 1.47 15.97
N GLN A 167 -25.07 2.15 16.03
CA GLN A 167 -24.55 2.71 17.26
C GLN A 167 -25.54 3.80 17.69
N ARG A 168 -26.07 3.73 18.93
CA ARG A 168 -26.88 4.80 19.52
C ARG A 168 -26.05 6.09 19.60
N LYS A 169 -25.97 6.84 18.50
CA LYS A 169 -25.56 8.23 18.46
C LYS A 169 -26.73 8.98 17.86
N SER A 170 -27.54 9.54 18.76
CA SER A 170 -28.51 10.64 18.51
C SER A 170 -28.98 10.74 17.07
N THR A 171 -30.03 9.99 16.74
CA THR A 171 -30.65 9.96 15.43
C THR A 171 -31.14 11.36 15.05
N PHE A 172 -30.40 12.05 14.16
CA PHE A 172 -30.80 13.33 13.59
C PHE A 172 -31.59 13.05 12.31
N PHE A 173 -32.92 13.12 12.38
CA PHE A 173 -33.78 13.11 11.20
C PHE A 173 -34.16 14.55 10.87
N LEU A 174 -33.75 15.05 9.69
CA LEU A 174 -34.26 16.30 9.15
C LEU A 174 -35.52 16.01 8.32
N ARG A 175 -36.64 16.62 8.71
CA ARG A 175 -37.89 16.61 7.93
C ARG A 175 -37.82 17.75 6.92
N THR A 176 -37.85 17.43 5.62
CA THR A 176 -38.08 18.45 4.59
C THR A 176 -39.56 18.85 4.65
N LYS A 177 -39.84 20.16 4.76
CA LYS A 177 -41.19 20.71 4.61
C LYS A 177 -41.63 20.47 3.17
N ARG A 178 -42.79 19.83 2.96
CA ARG A 178 -43.46 19.90 1.66
C ARG A 178 -43.90 21.33 1.45
N HIS A 179 -43.64 21.87 0.26
CA HIS A 179 -44.35 23.05 -0.22
C HIS A 179 -45.82 22.65 -0.37
N ASP A 180 -46.71 23.28 0.40
CA ASP A 180 -48.14 23.22 0.12
C ASP A 180 -48.41 24.10 -1.09
N ASP A 181 -48.92 23.50 -2.16
CA ASP A 181 -49.53 24.19 -3.29
C ASP A 181 -50.85 24.81 -2.82
N GLY A 182 -50.80 26.09 -2.46
CA GLY A 182 -51.98 26.91 -2.20
C GLY A 182 -52.47 27.55 -3.49
N GLN A 183 -53.42 26.92 -4.16
CA GLN A 183 -54.34 27.58 -5.09
C GLN A 183 -55.20 28.60 -4.33
N THR A 184 -55.19 29.85 -4.77
CA THR A 184 -56.37 30.69 -5.06
C THR A 184 -55.92 31.88 -5.88
#